data_AF-A0A8T6Q047-F1
#
_entry.id   AF-A0A8T6Q047-F1
#
_cell.length_a   1.000
_cell.length_b   1.000
_cell.length_c   1.000
_cell.angle_alpha   90.00
_cell.angle_beta   90.00
_cell.angle_gamma   90.00
#
_symmetry.space_group_name_H-M   'P 1'
#
loop_
_entity.id
_entity.type
_entity.pdbx_description
1 polymer ?
#
loop_
_entity_poly.entity_id
_entity_poly.type
_entity_poly.pdbx_seq_one_letter_code
_entity_poly.pdbx_strand_id
1 'polypeptide(L)' 'NMREKTLSIEMNKLKQARYSIGIAMSEEKYSGIVGALRGKYINCLVTNSSTAELLLK' A
#
# COMPACT_ATOMS: atom_id res chain seq x y z
N ASN A 1 11.90 11.22 15.85
CA ASN A 1 11.20 10.23 15.00
C ASN A 1 9.93 10.88 14.43
N MET A 2 9.59 10.75 13.14
CA MET A 2 8.36 11.39 12.59
C MET A 2 7.07 10.76 13.12
N ARG A 3 7.11 9.49 13.54
CA ARG A 3 5.93 8.76 14.05
C ARG A 3 5.31 9.44 15.28
N GLU A 4 6.13 9.92 16.21
CA GLU A 4 5.69 10.60 17.44
C GLU A 4 5.06 11.99 17.18
N LYS A 5 5.23 12.53 15.97
CA LYS A 5 4.79 13.88 15.60
C LYS A 5 3.65 13.88 14.57
N THR A 6 3.15 12.70 14.16
CA THR A 6 2.15 12.58 13.11
C THR A 6 0.76 12.33 13.71
N LEU A 7 -0.22 13.16 13.35
CA LEU A 7 -1.64 12.96 13.67
C LEU A 7 -2.35 12.34 12.46
N SER A 8 -2.37 11.01 12.38
CA SER A 8 -3.05 10.25 11.33
C SER A 8 -3.64 8.95 11.89
N ILE A 9 -4.32 8.16 11.06
CA ILE A 9 -4.76 6.82 11.46
C ILE A 9 -3.56 5.91 11.73
N GLU A 10 -3.58 5.24 12.87
CA GLU A 10 -2.58 4.22 13.20
C GLU A 10 -2.65 3.05 12.20
N MET A 11 -1.49 2.57 11.76
CA MET A 11 -1.42 1.47 10.78
C MET A 11 -2.16 0.20 11.24
N ASN A 12 -2.10 -0.12 12.54
CA ASN A 12 -2.82 -1.26 13.09
C ASN A 12 -4.35 -1.09 13.01
N LYS A 13 -4.86 0.14 13.11
CA LYS A 13 -6.29 0.42 12.92
C LYS A 13 -6.67 0.34 11.45
N LEU A 14 -5.83 0.85 10.54
CA LEU A 14 -6.08 0.77 9.10
C LEU A 14 -6.24 -0.70 8.63
N LYS A 15 -5.44 -1.62 9.17
CA LYS A 15 -5.53 -3.06 8.87
C LYS A 15 -6.85 -3.72 9.26
N GLN A 16 -7.60 -3.11 10.18
CA GLN A 16 -8.90 -3.63 10.63
C GLN A 16 -10.05 -3.24 9.70
N ALA A 17 -9.83 -2.30 8.77
CA ALA A 17 -10.84 -1.95 7.78
C ALA A 17 -11.18 -3.17 6.92
N ARG A 18 -12.48 -3.37 6.64
CA ARG A 18 -12.94 -4.42 5.72
C ARG A 18 -12.23 -4.30 4.37
N TYR A 19 -12.10 -3.07 3.88
CA TYR A 19 -11.37 -2.73 2.67
C TYR A 19 -10.42 -1.57 2.96
N SER A 20 -9.13 -1.80 2.73
CA SER A 20 -8.08 -0.78 2.67
C SER A 20 -7.55 -0.77 1.24
N ILE A 21 -7.98 0.22 0.47
CA ILE A 21 -7.79 0.27 -0.99
C ILE A 21 -6.62 1.20 -1.31
N GLY A 22 -5.50 0.63 -1.77
CA GLY A 22 -4.39 1.41 -2.30
C GLY A 22 -4.61 1.78 -3.77
N ILE A 23 -4.25 3.00 -4.16
CA ILE A 23 -4.25 3.45 -5.56
C ILE A 23 -2.84 3.92 -5.89
N ALA A 24 -2.12 3.15 -6.71
CA ALA A 24 -0.72 3.44 -7.04
C ALA A 24 -0.32 2.77 -8.36
N MET A 25 0.62 3.38 -9.07
CA MET A 25 1.20 2.88 -10.32
C MET A 25 2.61 3.46 -10.51
N SER A 26 3.38 2.86 -11.41
CA SER A 26 4.78 3.15 -11.82
C SER A 26 5.83 2.19 -11.27
N GLU A 27 6.90 2.01 -12.04
CA GLU A 27 8.08 1.23 -11.65
C GLU A 27 8.80 1.84 -10.43
N GLU A 28 8.89 3.18 -10.37
CA GLU A 28 9.50 3.88 -9.23
C GLU A 28 8.80 3.57 -7.90
N LYS A 29 7.47 3.36 -7.93
CA LYS A 29 6.68 3.02 -6.74
C LYS A 29 6.62 1.52 -6.45
N TYR A 30 7.24 0.66 -7.26
CA TYR A 30 7.15 -0.79 -7.17
C TYR A 30 7.46 -1.31 -5.76
N SER A 31 8.60 -0.89 -5.19
CA SER A 31 9.02 -1.31 -3.84
C SER A 31 8.02 -0.90 -2.75
N GLY A 32 7.46 0.32 -2.87
CA GLY A 32 6.44 0.83 -1.96
C GLY A 32 5.13 0.05 -2.05
N ILE A 33 4.68 -0.28 -3.26
CA ILE A 33 3.45 -1.08 -3.50
C ILE A 33 3.64 -2.48 -2.94
N VAL A 34 4.76 -3.13 -3.24
CA VAL A 34 5.09 -4.47 -2.72
C VAL A 34 5.16 -4.46 -1.19
N GLY A 35 5.77 -3.44 -0.58
CA GLY A 35 5.80 -3.28 0.86
C GLY A 35 4.41 -3.10 1.47
N ALA A 36 3.54 -2.31 0.83
CA ALA A 36 2.16 -2.10 1.28
C ALA A 36 1.32 -3.38 1.24
N LEU A 37 1.45 -4.17 0.16
CA LEU A 37 0.77 -5.45 -0.02
C LEU A 37 1.30 -6.51 0.97
N ARG A 38 2.62 -6.73 1.03
CA ARG A 38 3.23 -7.74 1.93
C ARG A 38 3.02 -7.39 3.40
N GLY A 39 3.06 -6.11 3.73
CA GLY A 39 2.74 -5.60 5.06
C GLY A 39 1.25 -5.67 5.42
N LYS A 40 0.37 -6.01 4.47
CA LYS A 40 -1.09 -6.01 4.60
C LYS A 40 -1.66 -4.66 5.05
N TYR A 41 -0.99 -3.55 4.73
CA TYR A 41 -1.49 -2.20 5.02
C TYR A 41 -2.66 -1.83 4.10
N ILE A 42 -2.66 -2.43 2.90
CA ILE A 42 -3.78 -2.45 1.96
C ILE A 42 -4.16 -3.91 1.67
N ASN A 43 -5.43 -4.16 1.40
CA ASN A 43 -5.95 -5.46 0.99
C ASN A 43 -6.65 -5.42 -0.38
N CYS A 44 -6.77 -4.24 -0.97
CA CYS A 44 -7.18 -4.04 -2.36
C CYS A 44 -6.18 -3.09 -3.03
N LEU A 45 -5.95 -3.28 -4.34
CA LEU A 45 -5.08 -2.42 -5.15
C LEU A 45 -5.79 -2.03 -6.45
N VAL A 46 -5.84 -0.73 -6.72
CA VAL A 46 -6.15 -0.18 -8.04
C VAL A 46 -4.84 0.29 -8.68
N THR A 47 -4.52 -0.26 -9.85
CA THR A 47 -3.27 0.01 -10.57
C THR A 47 -3.46 -0.12 -12.09
N ASN A 48 -2.42 0.17 -12.88
CA ASN A 48 -2.43 -0.02 -14.34
C ASN A 48 -1.82 -1.38 -14.75
N SER A 49 -2.01 -1.80 -16.00
CA SER A 49 -1.52 -3.08 -16.51
C SER A 49 -0.01 -3.24 -16.37
N SER A 50 0.76 -2.21 -16.74
CA SER A 50 2.23 -2.24 -16.64
C SER A 50 2.73 -2.49 -15.21
N THR A 51 2.15 -1.83 -14.20
CA THR A 51 2.51 -2.09 -12.80
C THR A 51 2.02 -3.46 -12.33
N ALA A 52 0.83 -3.89 -12.76
CA ALA A 52 0.31 -5.22 -12.46
C ALA A 52 1.23 -6.33 -13.00
N GLU A 53 1.72 -6.20 -14.23
CA GLU A 53 2.68 -7.13 -14.84
C GLU A 53 3.99 -7.22 -14.05
N LEU A 54 4.50 -6.08 -13.54
CA LEU A 54 5.68 -6.08 -12.67
C LEU A 54 5.41 -6.82 -11.35
N LEU A 55 4.22 -6.69 -10.78
CA LEU A 55 3.82 -7.33 -9.52
C LEU A 55 3.57 -8.85 -9.63
N LEU A 56 3.34 -9.36 -10.84
CA LEU A 56 3.10 -10.78 -11.11
C LEU A 56 4.40 -11.59 -11.34
N LYS A 57 5.55 -10.92 -11.41
CA LYS A 57 6.87 -11.56 -11.51
C LYS A 57 7.38 -11.96 -10.14
#